data_AF-A0A486XW35-F1
#
_entry.id   AF-A0A486XW35-F1
#
_cell.length_a   1.000
_cell.length_b   1.000
_cell.length_c   1.000
_cell.angle_alpha   90.00
_cell.angle_beta   90.00
_cell.angle_gamma   90.00
#
_symmetry.space_group_name_H-M   'P 1'
#
loop_
_entity.id
_entity.type
_entity.pdbx_description
1 polymer ?
#
loop_
_entity_poly.entity_id
_entity_poly.type
_entity_poly.pdbx_seq_one_letter_code
_entity_poly.pdbx_strand_id
1 'polypeptide(L)'
;MKARSVKLGSSLALMLMASGSFLASASTNGYKMVLIENTPGVAALQAGQFDQGIHETLNSTAEVDDFSRQMSLCVGFTKSAQLDKAVVACDNAVSAAQQLHSVSSSDKREMRAYALTNRGVLRLLQNNNLAALADFNRAAELNRSAVSLHNLQRLELALNSANNGLDIAMVSAE
;
A
#
# COMPACT_ATOMS: atom_id res chain seq x y z
N MET A 1 -9.00 14.81 -8.02
CA MET A 1 -7.67 14.25 -8.33
C MET A 1 -7.87 12.89 -9.01
N LYS A 2 -7.10 12.51 -10.04
CA LYS A 2 -7.21 11.15 -10.62
C LYS A 2 -6.22 10.22 -9.92
N ALA A 3 -6.71 9.08 -9.44
CA ALA A 3 -5.93 8.12 -8.67
C ALA A 3 -6.04 6.72 -9.29
N ARG A 4 -4.95 5.95 -9.27
CA ARG A 4 -4.91 4.55 -9.73
C ARG A 4 -4.29 3.66 -8.70
N SER A 5 -4.81 2.43 -8.57
CA SER A 5 -4.25 1.45 -7.65
C SER A 5 -3.21 0.54 -8.31
N VAL A 6 -2.12 0.24 -7.62
CA VAL A 6 -1.08 -0.75 -7.98
C VAL A 6 -1.08 -1.87 -6.95
N LYS A 7 -1.12 -3.12 -7.42
CA LYS A 7 -1.15 -4.31 -6.56
C LYS A 7 0.23 -4.64 -6.00
N LEU A 8 0.30 -5.19 -4.79
CA LEU A 8 1.51 -5.83 -4.26
C LEU A 8 1.50 -7.27 -4.75
N GLY A 9 2.28 -7.54 -5.81
CA GLY A 9 2.49 -8.89 -6.28
C GLY A 9 3.29 -9.67 -5.23
N SER A 10 2.87 -10.91 -4.97
CA SER A 10 3.63 -11.88 -4.17
C SER A 10 4.78 -12.43 -5.02
N SER A 11 5.69 -11.58 -5.48
CA SER A 11 6.87 -12.02 -6.24
C SER A 11 8.04 -12.26 -5.30
N LEU A 12 7.83 -13.15 -4.33
CA LEU A 12 8.92 -13.88 -3.67
C LEU A 12 8.77 -15.36 -4.05
N ALA A 13 8.79 -15.64 -5.35
CA ALA A 13 8.99 -17.00 -5.83
C ALA A 13 10.49 -17.31 -5.70
N LEU A 14 10.83 -17.81 -4.52
CA LEU A 14 12.06 -18.54 -4.23
C LEU A 14 12.41 -19.44 -5.44
N MET A 15 13.56 -19.21 -6.06
CA MET A 15 14.20 -20.26 -6.87
C MET A 15 14.64 -21.38 -5.91
N LEU A 16 13.71 -22.24 -5.51
CA LEU A 16 14.06 -23.58 -5.04
C LEU A 16 13.92 -24.55 -6.21
N MET A 17 15.07 -25.14 -6.49
CA MET A 17 15.35 -26.28 -7.34
C MET A 17 14.23 -27.34 -7.31
N ALA A 18 13.87 -27.77 -8.52
CA ALA A 18 13.55 -29.14 -8.94
C ALA A 18 12.50 -29.97 -8.17
N SER A 19 11.56 -30.50 -8.97
CA SER A 19 10.79 -31.73 -8.72
C SER A 19 9.61 -31.63 -7.74
N GLY A 20 8.59 -30.87 -8.13
CA GLY A 20 7.27 -31.00 -7.52
C GLY A 20 6.29 -30.05 -8.17
N SER A 21 5.32 -30.59 -8.91
CA SER A 21 4.25 -29.82 -9.57
C SER A 21 3.35 -29.14 -8.55
N PHE A 22 3.78 -28.02 -8.00
CA PHE A 22 2.89 -27.03 -7.42
C PHE A 22 3.02 -25.78 -8.28
N LEU A 23 2.09 -25.65 -9.23
CA LEU A 23 1.77 -24.34 -9.80
C LEU A 23 1.33 -23.47 -8.62
N ALA A 24 2.26 -22.68 -8.09
CA ALA A 24 1.94 -21.62 -7.14
C ALA A 24 1.00 -20.66 -7.87
N SER A 25 -0.31 -20.85 -7.68
CA SER A 25 -1.32 -19.90 -8.12
C SER A 25 -1.01 -18.58 -7.42
N ALA A 26 -0.44 -17.63 -8.16
CA ALA A 26 -0.24 -16.28 -7.67
C ALA A 26 -1.64 -15.71 -7.38
N SER A 27 -2.02 -15.69 -6.10
CA SER A 27 -3.30 -15.13 -5.66
C SER A 27 -3.44 -13.72 -6.23
N THR A 28 -4.39 -13.53 -7.14
CA THR A 28 -4.65 -12.29 -7.91
C THR A 28 -5.15 -11.13 -7.05
N ASN A 29 -5.11 -11.29 -5.73
CA ASN A 29 -5.97 -10.65 -4.77
C ASN A 29 -5.19 -9.78 -3.75
N GLY A 30 -3.86 -9.67 -3.88
CA GLY A 30 -2.97 -8.95 -2.96
C GLY A 30 -3.38 -7.50 -2.61
N TYR A 31 -2.77 -6.96 -1.56
CA TYR A 31 -3.02 -5.60 -1.10
C TYR A 31 -2.70 -4.56 -2.18
N LYS A 32 -3.47 -3.47 -2.21
CA LYS A 32 -3.41 -2.42 -3.22
C LYS A 32 -2.87 -1.14 -2.62
N MET A 33 -1.98 -0.47 -3.34
CA MET A 33 -1.55 0.90 -3.02
C MET A 33 -2.05 1.85 -4.08
N VAL A 34 -2.12 3.14 -3.81
CA VAL A 34 -2.65 4.20 -4.68
C VAL A 34 -1.53 5.10 -5.16
N LEU A 35 -1.51 5.40 -6.45
CA LEU A 35 -0.70 6.42 -7.10
C LEU A 35 -1.60 7.56 -7.58
N ILE A 36 -1.08 8.77 -7.55
CA ILE A 36 -1.75 9.95 -8.09
C ILE A 36 -1.30 10.16 -9.53
N GLU A 37 -2.24 10.15 -10.49
CA GLU A 37 -1.92 10.36 -11.89
C GLU A 37 -1.28 11.73 -12.14
N ASN A 38 -0.58 11.87 -13.27
CA ASN A 38 0.14 13.08 -13.66
C ASN A 38 1.26 13.50 -12.69
N THR A 39 1.74 12.56 -11.87
CA THR A 39 2.96 12.75 -11.06
C THR A 39 4.16 12.13 -11.79
N PRO A 40 5.32 12.82 -11.88
CA PRO A 40 6.56 12.25 -12.41
C PRO A 40 6.89 10.91 -11.77
N GLY A 41 7.33 9.93 -12.57
CA GLY A 41 7.63 8.57 -12.11
C GLY A 41 6.44 7.61 -12.06
N VAL A 42 5.20 8.08 -12.08
CA VAL A 42 4.02 7.20 -11.90
C VAL A 42 3.86 6.18 -13.02
N ALA A 43 4.19 6.52 -14.26
CA ALA A 43 4.15 5.56 -15.37
C ALA A 43 5.13 4.41 -15.16
N ALA A 44 6.38 4.71 -14.76
CA ALA A 44 7.39 3.72 -14.43
C ALA A 44 6.99 2.88 -13.20
N LEU A 45 6.46 3.51 -12.13
CA LEU A 45 5.95 2.81 -10.95
C LEU A 45 4.81 1.84 -11.30
N GLN A 46 3.91 2.22 -12.21
CA GLN A 46 2.83 1.34 -12.70
C GLN A 46 3.36 0.18 -13.53
N ALA A 47 4.43 0.39 -14.29
CA ALA A 47 5.10 -0.64 -15.07
C ALA A 47 5.99 -1.58 -14.23
N GLY A 48 6.11 -1.35 -12.91
CA GLY A 48 6.98 -2.12 -12.03
C GLY A 48 8.45 -1.73 -12.10
N GLN A 49 8.78 -0.65 -12.81
CA GLN A 49 10.12 -0.08 -12.91
C GLN A 49 10.36 0.84 -11.71
N PHE A 50 10.46 0.25 -10.51
CA PHE A 50 10.42 1.02 -9.26
C PHE A 50 11.61 1.98 -9.10
N ASP A 51 12.83 1.56 -9.42
CA ASP A 51 14.01 2.43 -9.31
C ASP A 51 13.93 3.62 -10.26
N GLN A 52 13.50 3.38 -11.50
CA GLN A 52 13.26 4.44 -12.48
C GLN A 52 12.16 5.40 -11.99
N GLY A 53 11.03 4.86 -11.53
CA GLY A 53 9.92 5.67 -11.02
C GLY A 53 10.33 6.53 -9.82
N ILE A 54 11.08 5.97 -8.87
CA ILE A 54 11.63 6.71 -7.74
C ILE A 54 12.58 7.81 -8.22
N HIS A 55 13.50 7.49 -9.13
CA HIS A 55 14.46 8.45 -9.68
C HIS A 55 13.75 9.61 -10.38
N GLU A 56 12.77 9.33 -11.24
CA GLU A 56 11.95 10.34 -11.91
C GLU A 56 11.16 11.21 -10.93
N THR A 57 10.58 10.62 -9.87
CA THR A 57 9.87 11.38 -8.84
C THR A 57 10.80 12.29 -8.03
N LEU A 58 12.01 11.83 -7.69
CA LEU A 58 12.98 12.60 -6.90
C LEU A 58 13.63 13.73 -7.70
N ASN A 59 13.95 13.49 -8.98
CA ASN A 59 14.75 14.41 -9.79
C ASN A 59 13.91 15.33 -10.70
N SER A 60 12.59 15.17 -10.71
CA SER A 60 11.72 16.00 -11.54
C SER A 60 11.65 17.46 -11.07
N THR A 61 11.81 18.37 -12.03
CA THR A 61 11.58 19.82 -11.88
C THR A 61 10.13 20.24 -12.08
N ALA A 62 9.25 19.33 -12.53
CA ALA A 62 7.82 19.62 -12.71
C ALA A 62 7.18 20.06 -11.38
N GLU A 63 6.35 21.11 -11.45
CA GLU A 63 5.54 21.55 -10.32
C GLU A 63 4.43 20.53 -10.06
N VAL A 64 4.62 19.74 -9.00
CA VAL A 64 3.62 18.84 -8.42
C VAL A 64 3.53 19.10 -6.94
N ASP A 65 2.32 18.99 -6.39
CA ASP A 65 2.11 19.15 -4.95
C ASP A 65 2.87 18.07 -4.16
N ASP A 66 3.26 18.42 -2.94
CA ASP A 66 4.06 17.53 -2.10
C ASP A 66 3.33 16.22 -1.80
N PHE A 67 2.00 16.25 -1.60
CA PHE A 67 1.23 15.03 -1.39
C PHE A 67 1.38 14.04 -2.55
N SER A 68 1.20 14.48 -3.79
CA SER A 68 1.35 13.64 -4.99
C SER A 68 2.74 13.03 -5.11
N ARG A 69 3.78 13.82 -4.80
CA ARG A 69 5.17 13.36 -4.77
C ARG A 69 5.40 12.30 -3.69
N GLN A 70 4.99 12.57 -2.46
CA GLN A 70 5.17 11.66 -1.33
C GLN A 70 4.36 10.37 -1.51
N MET A 71 3.18 10.44 -2.13
CA MET A 71 2.40 9.25 -2.51
C MET A 71 3.18 8.35 -3.46
N SER A 72 3.82 8.93 -4.48
CA SER A 72 4.63 8.18 -5.46
C SER A 72 5.86 7.56 -4.82
N LEU A 73 6.59 8.31 -3.96
CA LEU A 73 7.74 7.81 -3.22
C LEU A 73 7.35 6.70 -2.22
N CYS A 74 6.23 6.88 -1.50
CA CYS A 74 5.71 5.88 -0.57
C CYS A 74 5.46 4.55 -1.31
N VAL A 75 4.80 4.58 -2.48
CA VAL A 75 4.61 3.38 -3.29
C VAL A 75 5.95 2.83 -3.79
N GLY A 76 6.79 3.65 -4.41
CA GLY A 76 8.07 3.21 -4.97
C GLY A 76 8.98 2.54 -3.94
N PHE A 77 9.22 3.19 -2.81
CA PHE A 77 10.06 2.64 -1.74
C PHE A 77 9.44 1.39 -1.10
N THR A 78 8.12 1.36 -0.88
CA THR A 78 7.44 0.15 -0.36
C THR A 78 7.60 -1.03 -1.31
N LYS A 79 7.44 -0.81 -2.63
CA LYS A 79 7.51 -1.86 -3.66
C LYS A 79 8.93 -2.33 -3.97
N SER A 80 9.93 -1.48 -3.74
CA SER A 80 11.35 -1.81 -3.87
C SER A 80 12.00 -2.27 -2.55
N ALA A 81 11.19 -2.55 -1.52
CA ALA A 81 11.64 -3.01 -0.20
C ALA A 81 12.61 -2.06 0.53
N GLN A 82 12.64 -0.77 0.17
CA GLN A 82 13.40 0.27 0.86
C GLN A 82 12.59 0.82 2.05
N LEU A 83 12.31 -0.02 3.04
CA LEU A 83 11.29 0.23 4.06
C LEU A 83 11.56 1.49 4.91
N ASP A 84 12.82 1.81 5.23
CA ASP A 84 13.15 3.01 6.01
C ASP A 84 12.76 4.30 5.27
N LYS A 85 13.04 4.35 3.97
CA LYS A 85 12.63 5.47 3.10
C LYS A 85 11.12 5.48 2.89
N ALA A 86 10.50 4.31 2.82
CA ALA A 86 9.06 4.17 2.69
C ALA A 86 8.33 4.75 3.91
N VAL A 87 8.82 4.51 5.13
CA VAL A 87 8.25 5.09 6.37
C VAL A 87 8.17 6.60 6.25
N VAL A 88 9.31 7.24 5.94
CA VAL A 88 9.38 8.70 5.79
C VAL A 88 8.42 9.20 4.72
N ALA A 89 8.42 8.59 3.53
CA ALA A 89 7.56 9.04 2.43
C ALA A 89 6.06 8.84 2.74
N CYS A 90 5.67 7.72 3.34
CA CYS A 90 4.28 7.45 3.67
C CYS A 90 3.76 8.35 4.80
N ASP A 91 4.57 8.65 5.82
CA ASP A 91 4.20 9.58 6.88
C ASP A 91 4.11 11.03 6.38
N ASN A 92 5.01 11.43 5.49
CA ASN A 92 4.93 12.72 4.82
C ASN A 92 3.67 12.82 3.95
N ALA A 93 3.29 11.77 3.22
CA ALA A 93 2.04 11.76 2.45
C ALA A 93 0.80 11.95 3.33
N VAL A 94 0.74 11.29 4.50
CA VAL A 94 -0.38 11.46 5.45
C VAL A 94 -0.43 12.87 6.02
N SER A 95 0.73 13.49 6.27
CA SER A 95 0.86 14.85 6.78
C SER A 95 0.48 15.89 5.72
N ALA A 96 1.01 15.77 4.51
CA ALA A 96 0.73 16.64 3.38
C ALA A 96 -0.76 16.67 3.03
N ALA A 97 -1.46 15.52 3.10
CA ALA A 97 -2.90 15.45 2.86
C ALA A 97 -3.73 16.36 3.80
N GLN A 98 -3.23 16.68 5.00
CA GLN A 98 -3.91 17.53 5.98
C GLN A 98 -3.63 19.02 5.76
N GLN A 99 -2.46 19.34 5.21
CA GLN A 99 -1.92 20.70 5.14
C GLN A 99 -2.27 21.44 3.84
N LEU A 100 -2.85 20.78 2.84
CA LEU A 100 -3.18 21.45 1.58
C LEU A 100 -4.28 22.51 1.77
N HIS A 101 -3.99 23.78 1.54
CA HIS A 101 -4.94 24.87 1.82
C HIS A 101 -5.99 25.08 0.72
N SER A 102 -5.68 24.73 -0.53
CA SER A 102 -6.50 25.05 -1.73
C SER A 102 -7.39 23.90 -2.22
N VAL A 103 -7.70 22.93 -1.36
CA VAL A 103 -8.52 21.75 -1.68
C VAL A 103 -9.71 21.64 -0.74
N SER A 104 -10.83 21.12 -1.25
CA SER A 104 -12.04 20.98 -0.48
C SER A 104 -11.84 20.02 0.70
N SER A 105 -12.64 20.16 1.76
CA SER A 105 -12.60 19.23 2.89
C SER A 105 -12.88 17.78 2.48
N SER A 106 -13.70 17.57 1.44
CA SER A 106 -13.97 16.23 0.89
C SER A 106 -12.72 15.66 0.23
N ASP A 107 -12.03 16.45 -0.60
CA ASP A 107 -10.80 16.03 -1.27
C ASP A 107 -9.71 15.71 -0.24
N LYS A 108 -9.55 16.52 0.82
CA LYS A 108 -8.61 16.22 1.92
C LYS A 108 -8.89 14.88 2.58
N ARG A 109 -10.17 14.56 2.83
CA ARG A 109 -10.56 13.26 3.40
C ARG A 109 -10.20 12.12 2.47
N GLU A 110 -10.45 12.27 1.17
CA GLU A 110 -10.05 11.28 0.16
C GLU A 110 -8.53 11.10 0.09
N MET A 111 -7.77 12.19 -0.02
CA MET A 111 -6.31 12.19 -0.08
C MET A 111 -5.72 11.51 1.16
N ARG A 112 -6.23 11.84 2.35
CA ARG A 112 -5.81 11.20 3.60
C ARG A 112 -6.16 9.71 3.63
N ALA A 113 -7.32 9.32 3.11
CA ALA A 113 -7.69 7.91 3.00
C ALA A 113 -6.73 7.12 2.08
N TYR A 114 -6.31 7.71 0.95
CA TYR A 114 -5.32 7.09 0.07
C TYR A 114 -3.93 6.98 0.70
N ALA A 115 -3.45 8.02 1.39
CA ALA A 115 -2.17 7.96 2.09
C ALA A 115 -2.16 6.91 3.22
N LEU A 116 -3.24 6.84 4.01
CA LEU A 116 -3.40 5.81 5.04
C LEU A 116 -3.48 4.40 4.44
N THR A 117 -4.17 4.24 3.32
CA THR A 117 -4.16 2.96 2.57
C THR A 117 -2.73 2.56 2.20
N ASN A 118 -1.92 3.48 1.68
CA ASN A 118 -0.54 3.16 1.33
C ASN A 118 0.30 2.81 2.55
N ARG A 119 0.22 3.62 3.61
CA ARG A 119 0.96 3.37 4.85
C ARG A 119 0.55 2.05 5.53
N GLY A 120 -0.72 1.68 5.45
CA GLY A 120 -1.21 0.39 5.93
C GLY A 120 -0.54 -0.79 5.21
N VAL A 121 -0.32 -0.70 3.89
CA VAL A 121 0.43 -1.73 3.14
C VAL A 121 1.89 -1.80 3.56
N LEU A 122 2.55 -0.66 3.78
CA LEU A 122 3.90 -0.63 4.34
C LEU A 122 3.97 -1.32 5.72
N ARG A 123 3.02 -1.02 6.61
CA ARG A 123 2.97 -1.61 7.95
C ARG A 123 2.80 -3.12 7.92
N LEU A 124 2.07 -3.67 6.95
CA LEU A 124 2.00 -5.12 6.72
C LEU A 124 3.36 -5.71 6.35
N LEU A 125 4.14 -5.03 5.50
CA LEU A 125 5.50 -5.47 5.16
C LEU A 125 6.46 -5.40 6.35
N GLN A 126 6.16 -4.56 7.34
CA GLN A 126 6.87 -4.48 8.62
C GLN A 126 6.34 -5.49 9.66
N ASN A 127 5.46 -6.42 9.27
CA ASN A 127 4.77 -7.36 10.16
C ASN A 127 3.96 -6.68 11.27
N ASN A 128 3.56 -5.42 11.08
CA ASN A 128 2.78 -4.65 12.05
C ASN A 128 1.30 -4.64 11.66
N ASN A 129 0.65 -5.79 11.83
CA ASN A 129 -0.75 -5.99 11.43
C ASN A 129 -1.72 -5.09 12.19
N LEU A 130 -1.48 -4.81 13.48
CA LEU A 130 -2.34 -3.93 14.28
C LEU A 130 -2.29 -2.49 13.76
N ALA A 131 -1.10 -1.96 13.49
CA ALA A 131 -0.97 -0.62 12.95
C ALA A 131 -1.50 -0.54 11.50
N ALA A 132 -1.35 -1.60 10.70
CA ALA A 132 -1.95 -1.67 9.37
C ALA A 132 -3.48 -1.64 9.43
N LEU A 133 -4.08 -2.41 10.35
CA LEU A 133 -5.53 -2.44 10.55
C LEU A 133 -6.06 -1.06 10.98
N ALA A 134 -5.37 -0.37 11.89
CA ALA A 134 -5.73 0.98 12.30
C ALA A 134 -5.73 1.97 11.11
N ASP A 135 -4.73 1.89 10.24
CA ASP A 135 -4.65 2.73 9.03
C ASP A 135 -5.76 2.40 8.03
N PHE A 136 -6.03 1.12 7.77
CA PHE A 136 -7.10 0.71 6.83
C PHE A 136 -8.50 1.06 7.35
N ASN A 137 -8.77 0.88 8.64
CA ASN A 137 -10.02 1.31 9.26
C ASN A 137 -10.21 2.82 9.09
N ARG A 138 -9.19 3.60 9.46
CA ARG A 138 -9.26 5.05 9.33
C ARG A 138 -9.41 5.50 7.89
N ALA A 139 -8.77 4.82 6.94
CA ALA A 139 -8.94 5.08 5.52
C ALA A 139 -10.39 4.85 5.07
N ALA A 140 -11.00 3.73 5.46
CA ALA A 140 -12.38 3.40 5.11
C ALA A 140 -13.42 4.35 5.73
N GLU A 141 -13.19 4.85 6.96
CA GLU A 141 -14.03 5.87 7.59
C GLU A 141 -13.98 7.22 6.85
N LEU A 142 -12.79 7.61 6.40
CA LEU A 142 -12.57 8.87 5.68
C LEU A 142 -13.09 8.81 4.24
N ASN A 143 -12.87 7.70 3.56
CA ASN A 143 -13.41 7.47 2.23
C ASN A 143 -13.54 5.96 1.97
N ARG A 144 -14.78 5.51 1.72
CA ARG A 144 -15.14 4.13 1.38
C ARG A 144 -14.80 3.81 -0.09
N SER A 145 -13.60 4.17 -0.52
CA SER A 145 -13.11 3.84 -1.86
C SER A 145 -12.98 2.32 -2.03
N ALA A 146 -13.06 1.83 -3.26
CA ALA A 146 -12.89 0.41 -3.56
C ALA A 146 -11.54 -0.14 -3.06
N VAL A 147 -10.50 0.70 -3.02
CA VAL A 147 -9.16 0.30 -2.55
C VAL A 147 -9.11 0.22 -1.02
N SER A 148 -9.65 1.24 -0.33
CA SER A 148 -9.71 1.26 1.14
C SER A 148 -10.47 0.05 1.68
N LEU A 149 -11.64 -0.24 1.10
CA LEU A 149 -12.48 -1.37 1.51
C LEU A 149 -11.82 -2.71 1.19
N HIS A 150 -11.23 -2.87 -0.01
CA HIS A 150 -10.54 -4.10 -0.40
C HIS A 150 -9.43 -4.47 0.58
N ASN A 151 -8.59 -3.51 0.96
CA ASN A 151 -7.47 -3.75 1.86
C ASN A 151 -7.93 -4.06 3.29
N LEU A 152 -8.91 -3.31 3.80
CA LEU A 152 -9.47 -3.55 5.13
C LEU A 152 -10.06 -4.95 5.23
N GLN A 153 -10.99 -5.30 4.33
CA GLN A 153 -11.66 -6.60 4.32
C GLN A 153 -10.65 -7.75 4.20
N ARG A 154 -9.62 -7.58 3.37
CA ARG A 154 -8.58 -8.59 3.21
C ARG A 154 -7.82 -8.83 4.51
N LEU A 155 -7.45 -7.77 5.24
CA LEU A 155 -6.72 -7.91 6.50
C LEU A 155 -7.61 -8.50 7.60
N GLU A 156 -8.87 -8.07 7.70
CA GLU A 156 -9.84 -8.63 8.65
C GLU A 156 -10.03 -10.13 8.43
N LEU A 157 -10.20 -10.57 7.17
CA LEU A 157 -10.30 -11.98 6.82
C LEU A 157 -9.03 -12.75 7.22
N ALA A 158 -7.85 -12.19 6.93
CA ALA A 158 -6.58 -12.83 7.27
C ALA A 158 -6.40 -12.99 8.79
N LEU A 159 -6.75 -11.97 9.57
CA LEU A 159 -6.67 -12.00 11.04
C LEU A 159 -7.68 -12.99 11.64
N ASN A 160 -8.91 -13.01 11.13
CA ASN A 160 -9.94 -13.94 11.59
C ASN A 160 -9.58 -15.40 11.27
N SER A 161 -9.04 -15.68 10.08
CA SER A 161 -8.57 -17.02 9.73
C SER A 161 -7.40 -17.48 10.60
N ALA A 162 -6.47 -16.57 10.93
CA ALA A 162 -5.36 -16.89 11.82
C ALA A 162 -5.86 -17.26 13.24
N ASN A 163 -6.82 -16.50 13.77
CA ASN A 163 -7.42 -16.76 15.08
C ASN A 163 -8.15 -18.11 15.12
N ASN A 164 -8.98 -18.40 14.11
CA ASN A 164 -9.69 -19.68 14.04
C ASN A 164 -8.73 -20.88 13.94
N GLY A 165 -7.58 -20.72 13.26
CA GLY A 165 -6.56 -21.77 13.18
C GLY A 165 -5.87 -22.05 14.52
N LEU A 166 -5.64 -21.01 15.33
CA LEU A 166 -5.15 -21.12 16.71
C LEU A 166 -6.17 -21.87 17.60
N ASP A 167 -7.45 -21.55 17.50
CA ASP A 167 -8.50 -22.20 18.29
C ASP A 167 -8.62 -23.70 17.97
N ILE A 168 -8.56 -24.09 16.69
CA ILE A 168 -8.64 -25.50 16.29
C ILE A 168 -7.39 -26.28 16.74
N ALA A 169 -6.20 -25.69 16.66
CA ALA A 169 -4.95 -26.32 17.12
C ALA A 169 -4.94 -26.55 18.64
N MET A 170 -5.58 -25.68 19.42
CA MET A 170 -5.72 -25.86 20.87
C MET A 170 -6.75 -26.93 21.24
N VAL A 171 -7.81 -27.13 20.44
CA VAL A 171 -8.84 -28.16 20.67
C VAL A 171 -8.39 -29.57 20.26
N SER A 172 -7.42 -29.68 19.35
CA SER A 172 -6.93 -30.98 18.84
C SER A 172 -5.73 -31.56 19.60
N ALA A 173 -5.35 -30.95 20.73
CA ALA A 173 -4.24 -31.37 21.58
C ALA A 173 -4.68 -32.17 22.83
N GLU A 174 -5.94 -32.62 22.92
CA GLU A 174 -6.50 -33.46 23.99
C GLU A 174 -6.70 -34.93 23.57
#